data_AF-A0AB35HJ56-F1
#
_entry.id   AF-A0AB35HJ56-F1
#
_cell.length_a   1.000
_cell.length_b   1.000
_cell.length_c   1.000
_cell.angle_alpha   90.00
_cell.angle_beta   90.00
_cell.angle_gamma   90.00
#
_symmetry.space_group_name_H-M   'P 1'
#
loop_
_entity.id
_entity.type
_entity.pdbx_description
1 polymer ?
#
loop_
_entity_poly.entity_id
_entity_poly.type
_entity_poly.pdbx_seq_one_letter_code
_entity_poly.pdbx_strand_id
1 'polypeptide(L)'
;MKIFSTALASLIIAFCLTGSAAVLTILYLAFSNDAEEFKATGLFDSVFFSSSVNERNNLDATFGINSQLNLFIIFMALFIFSFITILIFRALTRYKENLKSSTRE
;
A
#
# COMPACT_ATOMS: atom_id res chain seq x y z
N MET A 1 11.66 -18.42 15.72
CA MET A 1 11.26 -18.51 14.29
C MET A 1 9.82 -18.08 13.98
N LYS A 2 8.80 -18.34 14.82
CA LYS A 2 7.39 -18.05 14.47
C LYS A 2 7.05 -16.56 14.33
N ILE A 3 7.72 -15.67 15.07
CA ILE A 3 7.51 -14.21 15.00
C ILE A 3 8.19 -13.61 13.77
N PHE A 4 9.44 -14.04 13.48
CA PHE A 4 10.17 -13.62 12.29
C PHE A 4 9.40 -13.90 11.01
N SER A 5 8.82 -15.10 10.87
CA SER A 5 7.98 -15.45 9.72
C SER A 5 6.74 -14.56 9.61
N THR A 6 6.10 -14.20 10.73
CA THR A 6 4.96 -13.26 10.72
C THR A 6 5.38 -11.85 10.35
N ALA A 7 6.52 -11.37 10.86
CA ALA A 7 7.06 -10.07 10.50
C ALA A 7 7.39 -10.02 9.00
N LEU A 8 8.08 -11.04 8.46
CA LEU A 8 8.40 -11.13 7.05
C LEU A 8 7.15 -11.17 6.16
N ALA A 9 6.15 -11.98 6.52
CA ALA A 9 4.88 -12.03 5.79
C ALA A 9 4.17 -10.66 5.80
N SER A 10 4.13 -9.99 6.95
CA SER A 10 3.53 -8.67 7.10
C SER A 10 4.26 -7.61 6.28
N LEU A 11 5.59 -7.72 6.19
CA LEU A 11 6.44 -6.83 5.39
C LEU A 11 6.13 -6.96 3.90
N ILE A 12 6.05 -8.20 3.40
CA ILE A 12 5.72 -8.49 2.01
C ILE A 12 4.31 -7.97 1.68
N ILE A 13 3.33 -8.26 2.54
CA ILE A 13 1.95 -7.79 2.36
C ILE A 13 1.91 -6.26 2.29
N ALA A 14 2.55 -5.57 3.24
CA ALA A 14 2.58 -4.10 3.27
C ALA A 14 3.27 -3.52 2.04
N PHE A 15 4.35 -4.13 1.56
CA PHE A 15 5.06 -3.71 0.36
C PHE A 15 4.16 -3.83 -0.88
N CYS A 16 3.54 -4.99 -1.07
CA CYS A 16 2.62 -5.22 -2.18
C CYS A 16 1.43 -4.24 -2.14
N LEU A 17 0.79 -4.07 -0.97
CA LEU A 17 -0.34 -3.15 -0.83
C LEU A 17 0.04 -1.70 -1.09
N THR A 18 1.19 -1.24 -0.57
CA THR A 18 1.67 0.13 -0.79
C THR A 18 1.99 0.36 -2.27
N GLY A 19 2.69 -0.59 -2.91
CA GLY A 19 3.01 -0.52 -4.34
C GLY A 19 1.75 -0.50 -5.21
N SER A 20 0.80 -1.40 -4.95
CA SER A 20 -0.48 -1.43 -5.67
C SER A 20 -1.27 -0.12 -5.47
N ALA A 21 -1.35 0.40 -4.24
CA ALA A 21 -2.04 1.65 -3.96
C ALA A 21 -1.38 2.83 -4.69
N ALA A 22 -0.05 2.90 -4.72
CA ALA A 22 0.69 3.93 -5.46
C ALA A 22 0.42 3.87 -6.96
N VAL A 23 0.51 2.68 -7.58
CA VAL A 23 0.25 2.49 -9.01
C VAL A 23 -1.19 2.84 -9.36
N LEU A 24 -2.17 2.32 -8.61
CA LEU A 24 -3.58 2.60 -8.85
C LEU A 24 -3.90 4.09 -8.67
N THR A 25 -3.26 4.76 -7.72
CA THR A 25 -3.43 6.21 -7.52
C THR A 25 -2.86 6.98 -8.71
N ILE A 26 -1.67 6.64 -9.19
CA ILE A 26 -1.09 7.31 -10.38
C ILE A 26 -1.97 7.11 -11.61
N LEU A 27 -2.46 5.90 -11.85
CA LEU A 27 -3.40 5.64 -12.96
C LEU A 27 -4.69 6.45 -12.78
N TYR A 28 -5.24 6.49 -11.58
CA TYR A 28 -6.41 7.31 -11.30
C TYR A 28 -6.14 8.79 -11.60
N LEU A 29 -5.01 9.36 -11.16
CA LEU A 29 -4.65 10.75 -11.43
C LEU A 29 -4.46 11.03 -12.93
N ALA A 30 -3.88 10.08 -13.67
CA ALA A 30 -3.66 10.22 -15.11
C ALA A 30 -4.95 10.21 -15.94
N PHE A 31 -5.96 9.44 -15.51
CA PHE A 31 -7.21 9.22 -16.27
C PHE A 31 -8.44 9.93 -15.68
N SER A 32 -8.28 10.71 -14.60
CA SER A 32 -9.39 11.45 -13.96
C SER A 32 -9.47 12.92 -14.35
N ASN A 33 -8.52 13.42 -15.13
CA ASN A 33 -8.45 14.82 -15.51
C ASN A 33 -8.44 14.93 -17.04
N ASP A 34 -9.34 15.77 -17.57
CA ASP A 34 -9.49 15.98 -19.02
C ASP A 34 -8.60 17.12 -19.53
N ALA A 35 -7.89 17.82 -18.64
CA ALA A 35 -6.97 18.89 -19.00
C ALA A 35 -5.71 18.35 -19.69
N GLU A 36 -5.27 18.99 -20.77
CA GLU A 36 -4.01 18.63 -21.47
C GLU A 36 -2.77 18.90 -20.59
N GLU A 37 -2.83 19.94 -19.75
CA GLU A 37 -1.79 20.31 -18.81
C GLU A 37 -2.31 20.35 -17.38
N PHE A 38 -1.75 19.51 -16.51
CA PHE A 38 -2.07 19.53 -15.09
C PHE A 38 -1.01 18.82 -14.27
N LYS A 39 -0.94 19.16 -12.98
CA LYS A 39 -0.20 18.40 -11.97
C LYS A 39 -1.15 18.02 -10.85
N ALA A 40 -1.20 16.74 -10.53
CA ALA A 40 -2.03 16.22 -9.45
C ALA A 40 -1.24 15.29 -8.55
N THR A 41 -1.61 15.27 -7.28
CA THR A 41 -0.96 14.51 -6.21
C THR A 41 -1.98 13.62 -5.52
N GLY A 42 -1.54 12.45 -5.06
CA GLY A 42 -2.40 11.49 -4.41
C GLY A 42 -1.68 10.71 -3.33
N LEU A 43 -2.43 9.81 -2.66
CA LEU A 43 -1.90 8.96 -1.60
C LEU A 43 -1.23 9.80 -0.49
N PHE A 44 -1.95 10.79 0.05
CA PHE A 44 -1.43 11.76 1.03
C PHE A 44 -0.21 12.53 0.52
N ASP A 45 -0.28 13.04 -0.70
CA ASP A 45 0.80 13.80 -1.36
C ASP A 45 2.11 13.00 -1.53
N SER A 46 2.02 11.67 -1.49
CA SER A 46 3.17 10.77 -1.63
C SER A 46 3.55 10.56 -3.08
N VAL A 47 2.57 10.48 -3.98
CA VAL A 47 2.76 10.22 -5.41
C VAL A 47 2.17 11.34 -6.24
N PHE A 48 2.71 11.55 -7.43
CA PHE A 48 2.22 12.57 -8.35
C PHE A 48 2.14 12.06 -9.79
N PHE A 49 1.29 12.73 -10.55
CA PHE A 49 1.23 12.67 -12.00
C PHE A 49 1.20 14.11 -12.54
N SER A 50 1.95 14.36 -13.60
CA SER A 50 2.03 15.66 -14.27
C SER A 50 1.99 15.46 -15.78
N SER A 51 1.13 16.21 -16.46
CA SER A 51 1.08 16.35 -17.91
C SER A 51 1.39 17.80 -18.28
N SER A 52 2.27 18.03 -19.25
CA SER A 52 2.58 19.36 -19.77
C SER A 52 2.96 19.29 -21.24
N VAL A 53 2.62 20.30 -22.04
CA VAL A 53 3.07 20.38 -23.44
C VAL A 53 4.49 20.96 -23.47
N ASN A 54 5.41 20.27 -24.15
CA ASN A 54 6.79 20.74 -24.28
C ASN A 54 6.95 21.76 -25.42
N GLU A 55 8.13 22.37 -25.55
CA GLU A 55 8.44 23.38 -26.59
C GLU A 55 8.25 22.87 -28.04
N ARG A 56 8.13 21.54 -28.24
CA ARG A 56 7.88 20.91 -29.54
C ARG A 56 6.41 20.60 -29.77
N ASN A 57 5.52 21.12 -28.92
CA ASN A 57 4.09 20.89 -28.95
C ASN A 57 3.69 19.40 -28.79
N ASN A 58 4.53 18.63 -28.07
CA ASN A 58 4.25 17.25 -27.71
C ASN A 58 3.83 17.17 -26.24
N LEU A 59 2.90 16.27 -25.94
CA LEU A 59 2.48 15.96 -24.57
C LEU A 59 3.59 15.19 -23.84
N ASP A 60 4.08 15.75 -22.74
CA ASP A 60 5.03 15.10 -21.84
C ASP A 60 4.33 14.70 -20.54
N ALA A 61 4.48 13.44 -20.15
CA ALA A 61 3.82 12.86 -18.99
C ALA A 61 4.86 12.32 -18.02
N THR A 62 4.90 12.88 -16.81
CA THR A 62 5.82 12.50 -15.75
C THR A 62 5.05 12.03 -14.51
N PHE A 63 5.49 10.94 -13.90
CA PHE A 63 4.93 10.43 -12.65
C PHE A 63 6.04 9.97 -11.71
N GLY A 64 5.74 9.94 -10.41
CA GLY A 64 6.73 9.47 -9.44
C GLY A 64 6.33 9.69 -7.99
N ILE A 65 7.34 9.63 -7.13
CA ILE A 65 7.22 9.85 -5.69
C ILE A 65 7.47 11.33 -5.42
N ASN A 66 6.48 12.01 -4.86
CA ASN A 66 6.57 13.39 -4.39
C ASN A 66 7.13 13.46 -2.97
N SER A 67 6.67 12.58 -2.08
CA SER A 67 7.12 12.50 -0.68
C SER A 67 7.42 11.06 -0.26
N GLN A 68 8.71 10.76 -0.10
CA GLN A 68 9.18 9.45 0.41
C GLN A 68 8.73 9.21 1.85
N LEU A 69 8.70 10.27 2.67
CA LEU A 69 8.30 10.19 4.07
C LEU A 69 6.83 9.78 4.19
N ASN A 70 5.94 10.40 3.42
CA ASN A 70 4.52 10.08 3.45
C ASN A 70 4.27 8.65 2.95
N LEU A 71 4.98 8.23 1.89
CA LEU A 71 4.88 6.87 1.38
C LEU A 71 5.37 5.84 2.42
N PHE A 72 6.44 6.16 3.15
CA PHE A 72 6.95 5.33 4.23
C PHE A 72 5.98 5.23 5.42
N ILE A 73 5.32 6.33 5.79
CA ILE A 73 4.31 6.33 6.86
C ILE A 73 3.15 5.40 6.48
N ILE A 74 2.67 5.46 5.24
CA ILE A 74 1.60 4.59 4.73
C ILE A 74 2.04 3.12 4.75
N PHE A 75 3.24 2.85 4.26
CA PHE A 75 3.84 1.52 4.32
C PHE A 75 3.89 0.99 5.76
N MET A 76 4.34 1.82 6.71
CA MET A 76 4.44 1.41 8.10
C MET A 76 3.07 1.17 8.74
N ALA A 77 2.07 1.99 8.42
CA ALA A 77 0.71 1.78 8.88
C ALA A 77 0.15 0.43 8.40
N LEU A 78 0.35 0.10 7.12
CA LEU A 78 -0.07 -1.18 6.53
C LEU A 78 0.70 -2.37 7.11
N PHE A 79 1.99 -2.20 7.39
CA PHE A 79 2.80 -3.21 8.04
C PHE A 79 2.31 -3.53 9.45
N ILE A 80 2.12 -2.51 10.29
CA ILE A 80 1.64 -2.67 11.67
C ILE A 80 0.26 -3.31 11.66
N PHE A 81 -0.64 -2.84 10.79
CA PHE A 81 -1.98 -3.39 10.65
C PHE A 81 -1.96 -4.88 10.25
N SER A 82 -1.16 -5.24 9.23
CA SER A 82 -1.02 -6.63 8.77
C SER A 82 -0.43 -7.51 9.87
N PHE A 83 0.58 -7.02 10.57
CA PHE A 83 1.24 -7.74 11.66
C PHE A 83 0.29 -8.05 12.82
N ILE A 84 -0.45 -7.04 13.30
CA ILE A 84 -1.45 -7.21 14.37
C ILE A 84 -2.55 -8.18 13.91
N THR A 85 -3.03 -8.05 12.68
CA THR A 85 -4.09 -8.91 12.13
C THR A 85 -3.66 -10.38 12.12
N ILE A 86 -2.43 -10.67 11.67
CA ILE A 86 -1.90 -12.05 11.67
C ILE A 86 -1.74 -12.56 13.11
N LEU A 87 -1.29 -11.74 14.06
CA LEU A 87 -1.18 -12.14 15.46
C LEU A 87 -2.55 -12.53 16.06
N ILE A 88 -3.57 -11.70 15.83
CA ILE A 88 -4.94 -11.95 16.28
C ILE A 88 -5.48 -13.24 15.65
N PHE A 89 -5.32 -13.41 14.33
CA PHE A 89 -5.79 -14.59 13.63
C PHE A 89 -5.15 -15.88 14.15
N ARG A 90 -3.86 -15.84 14.48
CA ARG A 90 -3.15 -16.98 15.09
C ARG A 90 -3.61 -17.26 16.50
N ALA A 91 -3.87 -16.24 17.31
CA ALA A 91 -4.39 -16.42 18.67
C ALA A 91 -5.78 -17.06 18.64
N LEU A 92 -6.67 -16.59 17.77
CA LEU A 92 -8.00 -17.15 17.56
C LEU A 92 -7.95 -18.61 17.08
N THR A 93 -7.06 -18.92 16.14
CA THR A 93 -6.90 -20.30 15.63
C THR A 93 -6.47 -21.26 16.75
N ARG A 94 -5.50 -20.87 17.58
CA ARG A 94 -5.08 -21.68 18.74
C ARG A 94 -6.20 -21.86 19.75
N TYR A 95 -6.93 -20.79 20.05
CA TYR A 95 -8.06 -20.86 20.98
C TYR A 95 -9.13 -21.84 20.48
N LYS A 96 -9.45 -21.78 19.18
CA LYS A 96 -10.38 -22.72 18.53
C LYS A 96 -9.90 -24.17 18.59
N GLU A 97 -8.61 -24.42 18.42
CA GLU A 97 -8.02 -25.77 18.53
C GLU A 97 -8.14 -26.32 19.96
N ASN A 98 -7.84 -25.51 20.98
CA ASN A 98 -7.94 -25.89 22.38
C ASN A 98 -9.39 -26.21 22.81
N LEU A 99 -10.37 -25.44 22.30
CA LEU A 99 -11.77 -25.74 22.54
C LEU A 99 -12.19 -27.07 21.91
N LYS A 100 -11.74 -27.35 20.69
CA LYS A 100 -12.05 -28.61 20.00
C LYS A 100 -11.43 -29.84 20.68
N SER A 101 -10.25 -29.71 21.28
CA SER A 101 -9.64 -30.81 22.03
C SER A 101 -10.37 -31.07 23.35
N SER A 102 -10.83 -30.02 24.04
CA SER A 102 -11.54 -30.15 25.32
C SER A 102 -12.93 -30.76 25.22
N THR A 103 -13.59 -30.75 24.04
CA THR A 103 -14.90 -31.37 23.83
C THR A 103 -14.81 -32.85 23.44
N ARG A 104 -13.60 -33.38 23.20
CA ARG A 104 -13.37 -34.78 22.82
C ARG A 104 -12.99 -35.69 24.00
N GLU A 105 -12.79 -35.11 25.19
CA GLU A 105 -12.68 -35.82 26.47
C GLU A 105 -14.04 -35.81 27.18
#